data_AF-A0AAU2X6N6-F1
#
_entry.id   AF-A0AAU2X6N6-F1
#
_cell.length_a   1.000
_cell.length_b   1.000
_cell.length_c   1.000
_cell.angle_alpha   90.00
_cell.angle_beta   90.00
_cell.angle_gamma   90.00
#
_symmetry.space_group_name_H-M   'P 1'
#
loop_
_entity.id
_entity.type
_entity.pdbx_description
1 polymer ?
#
loop_
_entity_poly.entity_id
_entity_poly.type
_entity_poly.pdbx_seq_one_letter_code
_entity_poly.pdbx_strand_id
1 'polypeptide(L)'
;MPVMLIPMLAFVALAAAPCVAALRRTPKASGAQQMPLHTSDLHDVRRMMHTAYEEERDLLHEQAVRWLNSLGRGPLRVTDANPAPRGLGGDTVVLSDGTVLCLSATGSVIHELVHALDRFTEVALTRVRAARDGFELTFDIEGSPLHASAELLTVRGADV
;
A
#
# COMPACT_ATOMS: atom_id res chain seq x y z
N MET A 1 -14.42 -38.62 31.04
CA MET A 1 -13.45 -37.87 31.85
C MET A 1 -13.91 -36.41 31.96
N PRO A 2 -14.62 -36.02 33.03
CA PRO A 2 -15.20 -34.67 33.18
C PRO A 2 -14.39 -33.74 34.11
N VAL A 3 -13.10 -34.01 34.32
CA VAL A 3 -12.31 -33.37 35.40
C VAL A 3 -11.52 -32.14 34.90
N MET A 4 -11.39 -31.93 33.58
CA MET A 4 -10.61 -30.80 33.03
C MET A 4 -11.43 -29.57 32.62
N LEU A 5 -12.77 -29.63 32.60
CA LEU A 5 -13.60 -28.47 32.26
C LEU A 5 -13.75 -27.46 33.42
N ILE A 6 -13.67 -27.94 34.66
CA ILE A 6 -13.83 -27.14 35.87
C ILE A 6 -12.68 -26.12 36.07
N PRO A 7 -11.39 -26.46 35.92
CA PRO A 7 -10.32 -25.48 36.08
C PRO A 7 -10.31 -24.42 34.96
N MET A 8 -10.77 -24.76 33.76
CA MET A 8 -10.79 -23.83 32.62
C MET A 8 -11.86 -22.73 32.80
N LEU A 9 -13.04 -23.10 33.32
CA LEU A 9 -14.09 -22.12 33.66
C LEU A 9 -13.71 -21.21 34.83
N ALA A 10 -13.01 -21.75 35.84
CA ALA A 10 -12.50 -20.96 36.95
C ALA A 10 -11.48 -19.90 36.49
N PHE A 11 -10.63 -20.25 35.53
CA PHE A 11 -9.62 -19.32 34.99
C PHE A 11 -10.26 -18.18 34.19
N VAL A 12 -11.29 -18.46 33.38
CA VAL A 12 -12.03 -17.43 32.62
C VAL A 12 -12.79 -16.49 33.57
N ALA A 13 -13.40 -17.01 34.64
CA ALA A 13 -14.09 -16.20 35.64
C ALA A 13 -13.13 -15.30 36.43
N LEU A 14 -11.95 -15.81 36.80
CA LEU A 14 -10.94 -15.04 37.53
C LEU A 14 -10.30 -13.93 36.68
N ALA A 15 -10.12 -14.19 35.38
CA ALA A 15 -9.59 -13.21 34.42
C ALA A 15 -10.59 -12.10 34.05
N ALA A 16 -11.90 -12.37 34.14
CA ALA A 16 -12.94 -11.37 33.85
C ALA A 16 -13.29 -10.46 35.05
N ALA A 17 -13.01 -10.89 36.28
CA ALA A 17 -13.25 -10.11 37.50
C ALA A 17 -12.60 -8.71 37.51
N PRO A 18 -11.33 -8.51 37.08
CA PRO A 18 -10.74 -7.17 37.03
C PRO A 18 -11.38 -6.29 35.94
N CYS A 19 -11.87 -6.85 34.84
CA CYS A 19 -12.54 -6.09 33.78
C CYS A 19 -13.89 -5.52 34.25
N VAL A 20 -14.65 -6.27 35.04
CA VAL A 20 -15.93 -5.81 35.61
C VAL A 20 -15.71 -4.83 36.77
N ALA A 21 -14.64 -5.00 37.56
CA ALA A 21 -14.29 -4.07 38.62
C ALA A 21 -13.76 -2.73 38.09
N ALA A 22 -13.02 -2.72 36.97
CA ALA A 22 -12.60 -1.51 36.27
C ALA A 22 -13.77 -0.72 35.69
N LEU A 23 -14.84 -1.40 35.24
CA LEU A 23 -16.07 -0.77 34.74
C LEU A 23 -16.93 -0.13 35.84
N ARG A 24 -16.78 -0.52 37.11
CA ARG A 24 -17.55 0.06 38.23
C ARG A 24 -16.86 1.22 38.93
N ARG A 25 -15.60 1.52 38.58
CA ARG A 25 -14.84 2.66 39.11
C ARG A 25 -14.54 3.66 38.00
N THR A 26 -15.57 4.08 37.27
CA THR A 26 -15.53 5.41 36.66
C THR A 26 -15.88 6.42 37.75
N PRO A 27 -14.97 7.33 38.10
CA PRO A 27 -15.36 8.48 38.91
C PRO A 27 -16.44 9.22 38.13
N LYS A 28 -17.48 9.71 38.83
CA LYS A 28 -18.42 10.67 38.27
C LYS A 28 -17.62 11.79 37.62
N ALA A 29 -17.44 11.71 36.32
CA ALA A 29 -16.96 12.80 35.49
C ALA A 29 -18.09 13.82 35.43
N SER A 30 -18.19 14.60 36.50
CA SER A 30 -18.86 15.88 36.49
C SER A 30 -18.25 16.70 35.35
N GLY A 31 -19.05 17.03 34.34
CA GLY A 31 -18.76 18.16 33.45
C GLY A 31 -17.92 17.93 32.20
N ALA A 32 -17.91 16.74 31.60
CA ALA A 32 -17.57 16.67 30.18
C ALA A 32 -18.79 17.19 29.38
N GLN A 33 -18.86 18.51 29.20
CA GLN A 33 -19.57 19.05 28.04
C GLN A 33 -18.98 18.32 26.83
N GLN A 34 -19.74 17.43 26.22
CA GLN A 34 -19.52 17.06 24.83
C GLN A 34 -19.68 18.36 24.05
N MET A 35 -18.58 19.10 23.89
CA MET A 35 -18.49 20.16 22.91
C MET A 35 -18.82 19.47 21.57
N PRO A 36 -19.91 19.86 20.90
CA PRO A 36 -20.16 19.34 19.57
C PRO A 36 -18.94 19.72 18.74
N LEU A 37 -18.24 18.74 18.14
CA LEU A 37 -17.22 19.04 17.14
C LEU A 37 -17.90 19.96 16.13
N HIS A 38 -17.48 21.22 16.09
CA HIS A 38 -18.08 22.16 15.18
C HIS A 38 -17.71 21.69 13.76
N THR A 39 -18.62 21.87 12.81
CA THR A 39 -18.37 21.51 11.41
C THR A 39 -17.11 22.20 10.84
N SER A 40 -16.70 23.33 11.43
CA SER A 40 -15.42 23.98 11.16
C SER A 40 -14.22 23.09 11.50
N ASP A 41 -14.25 22.39 12.63
CA ASP A 41 -13.14 21.54 13.08
C ASP A 41 -12.99 20.32 12.16
N LEU A 42 -14.11 19.78 11.67
CA LEU A 42 -14.10 18.70 10.68
C LEU A 42 -13.58 19.16 9.31
N HIS A 43 -13.90 20.39 8.90
CA HIS A 43 -13.37 20.98 7.68
C HIS A 43 -11.87 21.25 7.78
N ASP A 44 -11.39 21.73 8.92
CA ASP A 44 -9.97 22.00 9.15
C ASP A 44 -9.16 20.71 9.24
N VAL A 45 -9.69 19.67 9.92
CA VAL A 45 -9.06 18.34 9.93
C VAL A 45 -9.02 17.74 8.52
N ARG A 46 -10.10 17.84 7.75
CA ARG A 46 -10.11 17.36 6.37
C ARG A 46 -9.11 18.11 5.49
N ARG A 47 -8.99 19.43 5.67
CA ARG A 47 -8.00 20.24 4.94
C ARG A 47 -6.58 19.84 5.32
N MET A 48 -6.28 19.71 6.62
CA MET A 48 -4.96 19.27 7.08
C MET A 48 -4.60 17.88 6.57
N MET A 49 -5.53 16.92 6.61
CA MET A 49 -5.31 15.58 6.05
C MET A 49 -5.06 15.62 4.54
N HIS A 50 -5.79 16.47 3.80
CA HIS A 50 -5.56 16.64 2.36
C HIS A 50 -4.17 17.19 2.07
N THR A 51 -3.75 18.25 2.78
CA THR A 51 -2.43 18.85 2.61
C THR A 51 -1.32 17.85 2.96
N ALA A 52 -1.45 17.11 4.07
CA ALA A 52 -0.49 16.08 4.44
C ALA A 52 -0.38 14.97 3.37
N TYR A 53 -1.51 14.57 2.79
CA TYR A 53 -1.53 13.59 1.70
C TYR A 53 -0.84 14.11 0.43
N GLU A 54 -1.06 15.38 0.07
CA GLU A 54 -0.39 16.01 -1.07
C GLU A 54 1.13 16.11 -0.85
N GLU A 55 1.56 16.52 0.33
CA GLU A 55 2.98 16.60 0.70
C GLU A 55 3.66 15.23 0.66
N GLU A 56 3.02 14.19 1.21
CA GLU A 56 3.53 12.81 1.15
C GLU A 56 3.63 12.30 -0.29
N ARG A 57 2.62 12.58 -1.11
CA ARG A 57 2.61 12.21 -2.53
C ARG A 57 3.76 12.88 -3.30
N ASP A 58 4.00 14.16 -3.05
CA ASP A 58 5.05 14.92 -3.72
C ASP A 58 6.44 14.40 -3.32
N LEU A 59 6.65 14.06 -2.04
CA LEU A 59 7.90 13.44 -1.58
C LEU A 59 8.15 12.08 -2.25
N LEU A 60 7.13 11.23 -2.33
CA LEU A 60 7.23 9.93 -3.01
C LEU A 60 7.51 10.10 -4.51
N HIS A 61 6.88 11.09 -5.14
CA HIS A 61 7.14 11.42 -6.54
C HIS A 61 8.60 11.86 -6.75
N GLU A 62 9.12 12.77 -5.92
CA GLU A 62 10.51 13.19 -6.00
C GLU A 62 11.49 12.01 -5.81
N GLN A 63 11.22 11.15 -4.83
CA GLN A 63 12.06 9.97 -4.56
C GLN A 63 12.06 9.01 -5.77
N ALA A 64 10.89 8.75 -6.34
CA ALA A 64 10.74 7.95 -7.55
C ALA A 64 11.50 8.58 -8.74
N VAL A 65 11.38 9.88 -8.97
CA VAL A 65 12.11 10.59 -10.04
C VAL A 65 13.63 10.51 -9.83
N ARG A 66 14.11 10.66 -8.59
CA ARG A 66 15.54 10.52 -8.27
C ARG A 66 16.04 9.09 -8.50
N TRP A 67 15.29 8.09 -8.06
CA TRP A 67 15.60 6.68 -8.34
C TRP A 67 15.67 6.42 -9.85
N LEU A 68 14.70 6.89 -10.62
CA LEU A 68 14.69 6.78 -12.08
C LEU A 68 15.91 7.43 -12.73
N ASN A 69 16.29 8.63 -12.30
CA ASN A 69 17.48 9.31 -12.80
C ASN A 69 18.77 8.56 -12.41
N SER A 70 18.79 7.90 -11.24
CA SER A 70 19.92 7.09 -10.80
C SER A 70 20.06 5.78 -11.55
N LEU A 71 18.97 5.27 -12.12
CA LEU A 71 18.95 3.95 -12.73
C LEU A 71 19.87 3.84 -13.94
N GLY A 72 20.12 4.91 -14.72
CA GLY A 72 21.22 5.05 -15.70
C GLY A 72 21.56 3.88 -16.66
N ARG A 73 20.79 2.78 -16.67
CA ARG A 73 21.28 1.43 -17.04
C ARG A 73 20.23 0.65 -17.82
N GLY A 74 19.89 1.15 -19.01
CA GLY A 74 19.19 0.34 -20.00
C GLY A 74 17.89 -0.34 -19.50
N PRO A 75 17.44 -1.40 -20.17
CA PRO A 75 16.24 -2.13 -19.79
C PRO A 75 16.42 -2.89 -18.46
N LEU A 76 15.45 -2.77 -17.55
CA LEU A 76 15.38 -3.61 -16.35
C LEU A 76 14.44 -4.79 -16.58
N ARG A 77 14.94 -6.01 -16.43
CA ARG A 77 14.10 -7.20 -16.57
C ARG A 77 13.02 -7.23 -15.50
N VAL A 78 11.81 -7.59 -15.91
CA VAL A 78 10.71 -7.91 -15.00
C VAL A 78 10.88 -9.36 -14.57
N THR A 79 10.93 -9.59 -13.26
CA THR A 79 11.07 -10.93 -12.68
C THR A 79 9.76 -11.50 -12.18
N ASP A 80 8.83 -10.63 -11.78
CA ASP A 80 7.52 -11.04 -11.28
C ASP A 80 6.47 -9.96 -11.54
N ALA A 81 5.22 -10.36 -11.70
CA ALA A 81 4.08 -9.48 -11.89
C ALA A 81 2.87 -10.08 -11.16
N ASN A 82 2.27 -9.33 -10.24
CA ASN A 82 1.18 -9.81 -9.40
C ASN A 82 -0.01 -8.85 -9.46
N PRO A 83 -1.17 -9.29 -10.00
CA PRO A 83 -2.39 -8.49 -9.96
C PRO A 83 -2.93 -8.40 -8.53
N ALA A 84 -3.52 -7.26 -8.18
CA ALA A 84 -4.08 -7.06 -6.86
C ALA A 84 -5.24 -8.04 -6.59
N PRO A 85 -5.28 -8.72 -5.43
CA PRO A 85 -6.35 -9.65 -5.12
C PRO A 85 -7.69 -8.91 -5.01
N ARG A 86 -8.64 -9.26 -5.88
CA ARG A 86 -10.02 -8.72 -5.91
C ARG A 86 -10.08 -7.18 -6.12
N GLY A 87 -9.08 -6.59 -6.77
CA GLY A 87 -9.02 -5.14 -6.99
C GLY A 87 -8.81 -4.33 -5.71
N LEU A 88 -8.40 -4.98 -4.61
CA LEU A 88 -8.00 -4.33 -3.37
C LEU A 88 -6.48 -4.15 -3.39
N GLY A 89 -6.03 -2.92 -3.67
CA GLY A 89 -4.61 -2.58 -3.79
C GLY A 89 -4.19 -2.30 -5.23
N GLY A 90 -2.95 -1.85 -5.41
CA GLY A 90 -2.32 -1.67 -6.72
C GLY A 90 -1.71 -2.96 -7.24
N ASP A 91 -1.69 -3.14 -8.56
CA ASP A 91 -0.97 -4.24 -9.21
C ASP A 91 0.53 -4.05 -8.94
N THR A 92 1.30 -5.13 -8.82
CA THR A 92 2.73 -5.03 -8.50
C THR A 92 3.60 -5.68 -9.56
N VAL A 93 4.74 -5.06 -9.84
CA VAL A 93 5.76 -5.55 -10.77
C VAL A 93 7.10 -5.54 -10.04
N VAL A 94 7.82 -6.66 -10.06
CA VAL A 94 9.14 -6.79 -9.46
C VAL A 94 10.18 -6.80 -10.56
N LEU A 95 11.22 -5.98 -10.39
CA LEU A 95 12.34 -5.84 -11.32
C LEU A 95 13.55 -6.65 -10.84
N SER A 96 14.46 -6.94 -11.77
CA SER A 96 15.67 -7.73 -11.53
C SER A 96 16.65 -7.14 -10.52
N ASP A 97 16.55 -5.85 -10.22
CA ASP A 97 17.34 -5.18 -9.18
C ASP A 97 16.69 -5.26 -7.78
N GLY A 98 15.56 -5.98 -7.67
CA GLY A 98 14.78 -6.11 -6.46
C GLY A 98 13.76 -5.00 -6.25
N THR A 99 13.68 -4.02 -7.15
CA THR A 99 12.69 -2.95 -7.05
C THR A 99 11.28 -3.49 -7.23
N VAL A 100 10.38 -3.14 -6.33
CA VAL A 100 8.94 -3.38 -6.47
C VAL A 100 8.25 -2.09 -6.90
N LEU A 101 7.51 -2.16 -8.00
CA LEU A 101 6.66 -1.10 -8.53
C LEU A 101 5.19 -1.41 -8.25
N CYS A 102 4.48 -0.47 -7.63
CA CYS A 102 3.03 -0.51 -7.53
C CYS A 102 2.41 0.29 -8.71
N LEU A 103 1.54 -0.34 -9.48
CA LEU A 103 0.80 0.25 -10.58
C LEU A 103 -0.63 0.57 -10.14
N SER A 104 -1.15 1.71 -10.59
CA SER A 104 -2.56 2.07 -10.35
C SER A 104 -3.45 1.33 -11.35
N ALA A 105 -4.13 0.28 -10.89
CA ALA A 105 -5.21 -0.44 -11.58
C ALA A 105 -5.12 -0.45 -13.12
N THR A 106 -4.15 -1.18 -13.66
CA THR A 106 -3.97 -1.38 -15.11
C THR A 106 -4.30 -2.82 -15.46
N GLY A 107 -5.50 -3.29 -15.10
CA GLY A 107 -5.87 -4.72 -15.14
C GLY A 107 -5.46 -5.43 -16.44
N SER A 108 -5.59 -4.80 -17.61
CA SER A 108 -5.14 -5.39 -18.88
C SER A 108 -3.62 -5.52 -19.00
N VAL A 109 -2.86 -4.50 -18.59
CA VAL A 109 -1.39 -4.50 -18.65
C VAL A 109 -0.84 -5.58 -17.74
N ILE A 110 -1.30 -5.66 -16.48
CA ILE A 110 -0.77 -6.65 -15.54
C ILE A 110 -1.08 -8.07 -16.00
N HIS A 111 -2.26 -8.30 -16.60
CA HIS A 111 -2.60 -9.60 -17.17
C HIS A 111 -1.70 -9.97 -18.36
N GLU A 112 -1.36 -9.02 -19.22
CA GLU A 112 -0.41 -9.25 -20.31
C GLU A 112 1.00 -9.56 -19.81
N LEU A 113 1.47 -8.83 -18.79
CA LEU A 113 2.77 -9.07 -18.16
C LEU A 113 2.82 -10.48 -17.52
N VAL A 114 1.80 -10.84 -16.73
CA VAL A 114 1.69 -12.18 -16.12
C VAL A 114 1.70 -13.25 -17.21
N HIS A 115 0.89 -13.10 -18.25
CA HIS A 115 0.79 -14.08 -19.32
C HIS A 115 2.08 -14.19 -20.17
N ALA A 116 2.85 -13.11 -20.29
CA ALA A 116 4.18 -13.16 -20.90
C ALA A 116 5.16 -13.94 -20.01
N LEU A 117 5.21 -13.63 -18.71
CA LEU A 117 6.09 -14.32 -17.76
C LEU A 117 5.76 -15.81 -17.62
N ASP A 118 4.48 -16.18 -17.58
CA ASP A 118 4.02 -17.58 -17.54
C ASP A 118 4.46 -18.38 -18.77
N ARG A 119 4.69 -17.72 -19.90
CA ARG A 119 5.22 -18.31 -21.14
C ARG A 119 6.74 -18.23 -21.24
N PHE A 120 7.41 -17.77 -20.19
CA PHE A 120 8.85 -17.53 -20.14
C PHE A 120 9.34 -16.51 -21.18
N THR A 121 8.46 -15.61 -21.61
CA THR A 121 8.82 -14.49 -22.48
C THR A 121 9.65 -13.48 -21.68
N GLU A 122 10.73 -12.98 -22.29
CA GLU A 122 11.51 -11.89 -21.69
C GLU A 122 10.71 -10.60 -21.71
N VAL A 123 10.54 -10.01 -20.53
CA VAL A 123 9.88 -8.73 -20.34
C VAL A 123 10.85 -7.77 -19.68
N ALA A 124 10.96 -6.56 -20.21
CA ALA A 124 11.84 -5.54 -19.66
C ALA A 124 11.16 -4.17 -19.59
N LEU A 125 11.32 -3.48 -18.46
CA LEU A 125 10.99 -2.06 -18.35
C LEU A 125 12.06 -1.26 -19.10
N THR A 126 11.70 -0.71 -20.26
CA THR A 126 12.62 -0.02 -21.18
C THR A 126 12.53 1.49 -21.07
N ARG A 127 11.40 2.02 -20.59
CA ARG A 127 11.20 3.45 -20.42
C ARG A 127 10.34 3.74 -19.23
N VAL A 128 10.74 4.77 -18.47
CA VAL A 128 9.90 5.39 -17.46
C VAL A 128 9.99 6.91 -17.61
N ARG A 129 8.86 7.60 -17.47
CA ARG A 129 8.78 9.04 -17.56
C ARG A 129 7.83 9.58 -16.49
N ALA A 130 8.24 10.63 -15.79
CA ALA A 130 7.34 11.39 -14.93
C ALA A 130 6.28 12.13 -15.77
N ALA A 131 5.03 12.01 -15.37
CA ALA A 131 3.88 12.69 -15.94
C ALA A 131 3.21 13.55 -14.86
N ARG A 132 2.30 14.44 -15.29
CA ARG A 132 1.66 15.43 -14.39
C ARG A 132 0.96 14.79 -13.19
N ASP A 133 0.34 13.63 -13.41
CA ASP A 133 -0.46 12.92 -12.41
C ASP A 133 0.10 11.51 -12.11
N GLY A 134 1.41 11.28 -12.34
CA GLY A 134 2.03 9.99 -12.07
C GLY A 134 3.23 9.66 -12.96
N PHE A 135 3.24 8.45 -13.50
CA PHE A 135 4.35 7.88 -14.26
C PHE A 135 3.83 7.14 -15.49
N GLU A 136 4.48 7.37 -16.62
CA GLU A 136 4.34 6.58 -17.84
C GLU A 136 5.45 5.52 -17.86
N LEU A 137 5.06 4.26 -17.98
CA LEU A 137 5.94 3.10 -18.04
C LEU A 137 5.80 2.45 -19.42
N THR A 138 6.90 1.93 -19.95
CA THR A 138 6.89 1.11 -21.16
C THR A 138 7.67 -0.16 -20.89
N PHE A 139 6.96 -1.27 -21.00
CA PHE A 139 7.50 -2.61 -20.97
C PHE A 139 7.73 -3.06 -22.41
N ASP A 140 8.81 -3.77 -22.68
CA ASP A 140 9.04 -4.46 -23.93
C ASP A 140 8.83 -5.95 -23.72
N ILE A 141 7.95 -6.54 -24.53
CA ILE A 141 7.63 -7.96 -24.56
C ILE A 141 8.04 -8.47 -25.94
N GLU A 142 9.22 -9.08 -26.04
CA GLU A 142 9.76 -9.59 -27.33
C GLU A 142 9.77 -8.53 -28.47
N GLY A 143 10.12 -7.28 -28.16
CA GLY A 143 10.12 -6.19 -29.14
C GLY A 143 8.77 -5.52 -29.36
N SER A 144 7.71 -5.93 -28.65
CA SER A 144 6.41 -5.28 -28.64
C SER A 144 6.27 -4.37 -27.40
N PRO A 145 6.11 -3.05 -27.58
CA PRO A 145 5.97 -2.13 -26.47
C PRO A 145 4.57 -2.21 -25.85
N LEU A 146 4.52 -2.39 -24.55
CA LEU A 146 3.32 -2.33 -23.71
C LEU A 146 3.40 -1.12 -22.80
N HIS A 147 2.46 -0.20 -22.96
CA HIS A 147 2.40 1.04 -22.19
C HIS A 147 1.53 0.90 -20.95
N ALA A 148 2.02 1.44 -19.83
CA ALA A 148 1.28 1.47 -18.57
C ALA A 148 1.38 2.86 -17.93
N SER A 149 0.38 3.19 -17.12
CA SER A 149 0.39 4.38 -16.29
C SER A 149 0.32 3.99 -14.83
N ALA A 150 1.05 4.69 -13.98
CA ALA A 150 0.96 4.55 -12.52
C ALA A 150 0.74 5.91 -11.88
N GLU A 151 -0.35 6.08 -11.13
CA GLU A 151 -0.65 7.32 -10.38
C GLU A 151 0.41 7.60 -9.31
N LEU A 152 0.96 6.55 -8.70
CA LEU A 152 2.00 6.66 -7.68
C LEU A 152 2.99 5.51 -7.81
N LEU A 153 4.27 5.84 -7.99
CA LEU A 153 5.35 4.87 -8.00
C LEU A 153 5.90 4.74 -6.58
N THR A 154 5.46 3.73 -5.84
CA THR A 154 6.12 3.38 -4.58
C THR A 154 7.31 2.50 -4.91
N VAL A 155 8.52 3.05 -4.83
CA VAL A 155 9.77 2.28 -4.94
C VAL A 155 10.07 1.69 -3.57
N ARG A 156 9.77 0.40 -3.37
CA ARG A 156 10.36 -0.33 -2.26
C ARG A 156 11.67 -0.92 -2.77
N GLY A 157 12.78 -0.29 -2.39
CA GLY A 157 14.09 -0.93 -2.53
C GLY A 157 14.15 -2.12 -1.59
N ALA A 158 14.85 -3.18 -2.00
CA ALA A 158 15.44 -4.07 -1.01
C ALA A 158 16.49 -3.24 -0.27
N ASP A 159 16.14 -2.74 0.92
CA ASP A 159 17.13 -2.22 1.85
C ASP A 159 18.21 -3.31 2.01
N VAL A 160 19.45 -2.96 1.67
CA VAL A 160 20.65 -3.74 2.02
C VAL A 160 21.04 -3.42 3.45
#